data_AF-A0A1Q7EG84-F1
#
_entry.id   AF-A0A1Q7EG84-F1
#
_cell.length_a   1.000
_cell.length_b   1.000
_cell.length_c   1.000
_cell.angle_alpha   90.00
_cell.angle_beta   90.00
_cell.angle_gamma   90.00
#
_symmetry.space_group_name_H-M   'P 1'
#
loop_
_entity.id
_entity.type
_entity.pdbx_description
1 polymer ?
#
loop_
_entity_poly.entity_id
_entity_poly.type
_entity_poly.pdbx_seq_one_letter_code
_entity_poly.pdbx_strand_id
1 'polypeptide(L)'
;MLRKTWLPAVALAAGLVMGASTAALTEEKGAKPEGRGKYPHIHAAARALQHAENQLEKAEHHFGGHRAKALELAKQAEQELKEAVAWADAHPEEFRKGADKKTSEKK
;
A
#
# COMPACT_ATOMS: atom_id res chain seq x y z
N MET A 1 -42.56 -21.06 -32.43
CA MET A 1 -41.91 -20.39 -31.28
C MET A 1 -42.82 -19.24 -30.90
N LEU A 2 -43.48 -19.36 -29.76
CA LEU A 2 -44.69 -18.63 -29.40
C LEU A 2 -44.43 -17.85 -28.11
N ARG A 3 -45.01 -16.63 -28.04
CA ARG A 3 -45.37 -15.85 -26.82
C ARG A 3 -44.29 -14.90 -26.27
N LYS A 4 -44.58 -13.73 -25.70
CA LYS A 4 -45.79 -12.90 -25.50
C LYS A 4 -45.33 -11.72 -24.59
N THR A 5 -45.67 -10.47 -24.94
CA THR A 5 -45.88 -9.24 -24.10
C THR A 5 -44.88 -8.90 -22.96
N TRP A 6 -44.12 -7.80 -23.04
CA TRP A 6 -44.44 -6.44 -22.50
C TRP A 6 -44.71 -6.36 -20.98
N LEU A 7 -43.83 -5.66 -20.25
CA LEU A 7 -44.10 -5.01 -18.96
C LEU A 7 -43.52 -3.56 -18.99
N PRO A 8 -44.36 -2.52 -18.88
CA PRO A 8 -43.94 -1.12 -18.78
C PRO A 8 -43.95 -0.62 -17.31
N ALA A 9 -43.23 0.49 -17.08
CA ALA A 9 -43.41 1.49 -16.01
C ALA A 9 -43.20 0.99 -14.55
N VAL A 10 -42.49 1.67 -13.66
CA VAL A 10 -42.71 3.05 -13.23
C VAL A 10 -41.39 3.59 -12.67
N ALA A 11 -40.90 4.67 -13.26
CA ALA A 11 -39.92 5.55 -12.66
C ALA A 11 -40.47 6.97 -12.81
N LEU A 12 -40.74 7.65 -11.69
CA LEU A 12 -40.68 9.10 -11.62
C LEU A 12 -40.63 9.52 -10.14
N ALA A 13 -39.46 9.99 -9.79
CA ALA A 13 -39.10 10.59 -8.51
C ALA A 13 -39.72 12.00 -8.38
N ALA A 14 -40.09 12.37 -7.15
CA ALA A 14 -39.88 13.72 -6.59
C ALA A 14 -40.39 13.77 -5.16
N GLY A 15 -39.51 14.09 -4.21
CA GLY A 15 -39.86 14.23 -2.80
C GLY A 15 -38.66 14.65 -1.96
N LEU A 16 -38.08 15.80 -2.33
CA LEU A 16 -37.05 16.50 -1.57
C LEU A 16 -37.60 16.89 -0.19
N VAL A 17 -37.08 16.30 0.89
CA VAL A 17 -37.20 16.85 2.25
C VAL A 17 -35.80 17.12 2.79
N MET A 18 -35.58 18.41 3.02
CA MET A 18 -34.40 19.04 3.59
C MET A 18 -34.72 19.34 5.07
N GLY A 19 -33.85 18.96 6.00
CA GLY A 19 -34.02 19.31 7.42
C GLY A 19 -32.99 18.65 8.34
N ALA A 20 -32.05 19.46 8.84
CA ALA A 20 -30.84 19.10 9.56
C ALA A 20 -31.00 18.91 11.08
N SER A 21 -29.94 18.37 11.70
CA SER A 21 -29.56 18.40 13.14
C SER A 21 -29.95 17.13 13.93
N THR A 22 -29.10 16.43 14.69
CA THR A 22 -27.85 16.79 15.37
C THR A 22 -26.87 15.61 15.44
N ALA A 23 -25.58 15.94 15.35
CA ALA A 23 -24.42 15.10 15.52
C ALA A 23 -24.44 14.29 16.83
N ALA A 24 -24.35 12.96 16.72
CA ALA A 24 -23.85 12.09 17.80
C ALA A 24 -23.35 10.72 17.27
N LEU A 25 -23.04 10.61 15.98
CA LEU A 25 -22.10 9.59 15.54
C LEU A 25 -20.74 10.22 15.74
N THR A 26 -20.13 9.92 16.88
CA THR A 26 -18.71 10.16 17.11
C THR A 26 -17.94 9.42 16.01
N GLU A 27 -17.71 10.14 14.92
CA GLU A 27 -16.47 10.05 14.19
C GLU A 27 -15.31 10.33 15.16
N GLU A 28 -14.13 9.89 14.76
CA GLU A 28 -12.86 10.30 15.33
C GLU A 28 -12.46 9.65 16.66
N LYS A 29 -12.03 8.40 16.54
CA LYS A 29 -10.58 8.25 16.54
C LYS A 29 -10.17 7.39 15.36
N GLY A 30 -9.95 8.05 14.22
CA GLY A 30 -9.03 7.53 13.24
C GLY A 30 -7.77 7.12 13.99
N ALA A 31 -7.59 5.81 14.15
CA ALA A 31 -6.26 5.25 14.28
C ALA A 31 -5.56 5.69 13.00
N LYS A 32 -4.95 6.88 13.05
CA LYS A 32 -3.87 7.26 12.14
C LYS A 32 -3.03 6.00 12.06
N PRO A 33 -2.89 5.36 10.89
CA PRO A 33 -1.94 4.28 10.80
C PRO A 33 -0.58 4.95 11.03
N GLU A 34 -0.10 4.90 12.28
CA GLU A 34 1.22 5.34 12.72
C GLU A 34 2.34 4.49 12.06
N GLY A 35 2.00 3.67 11.08
CA GLY A 35 2.90 2.82 10.30
C GLY A 35 2.84 3.02 8.79
N ARG A 36 2.15 4.04 8.24
CA ARG A 36 2.54 4.52 6.89
C ARG A 36 3.79 5.38 7.07
N GLY A 37 4.88 4.70 7.43
CA GLY A 37 6.19 5.29 7.62
C GLY A 37 6.59 6.11 6.40
N LYS A 38 7.48 7.07 6.64
CA LYS A 38 8.06 8.05 5.72
C LYS A 38 8.53 7.45 4.37
N TYR A 39 8.70 6.13 4.28
CA TYR A 39 9.12 5.37 3.10
C TYR A 39 8.21 4.16 2.79
N PRO A 40 6.99 4.35 2.25
CA PRO A 40 6.04 3.25 2.05
C PRO A 40 6.54 2.15 1.10
N HIS A 41 7.34 2.51 0.08
CA HIS A 41 7.90 1.55 -0.87
C HIS A 41 9.02 0.70 -0.26
N ILE A 42 9.89 1.28 0.57
CA ILE A 42 10.95 0.54 1.25
C ILE A 42 10.35 -0.46 2.25
N HIS A 43 9.34 -0.03 3.02
CA HIS A 43 8.64 -0.94 3.93
C HIS A 43 7.87 -2.04 3.18
N ALA A 44 7.30 -1.74 2.02
CA ALA A 44 6.64 -2.75 1.19
C ALA A 44 7.66 -3.77 0.63
N ALA A 45 8.83 -3.30 0.18
CA ALA A 45 9.92 -4.16 -0.29
C ALA A 45 10.43 -5.07 0.83
N ALA A 46 10.68 -4.53 2.03
CA ALA A 46 11.10 -5.32 3.19
C ALA A 46 10.08 -6.44 3.51
N ARG A 47 8.78 -6.12 3.54
CA ARG A 47 7.74 -7.14 3.73
C ARG A 47 7.75 -8.21 2.63
N ALA A 48 7.93 -7.81 1.38
CA ALA A 48 8.00 -8.75 0.26
C ALA A 48 9.19 -9.72 0.40
N LEU A 49 10.36 -9.23 0.84
CA LEU A 49 11.52 -10.08 1.13
C LEU A 49 11.23 -11.06 2.27
N GLN A 50 10.63 -10.59 3.37
CA GLN A 50 10.23 -11.47 4.47
C GLN A 50 9.25 -12.57 4.02
N HIS A 51 8.31 -12.23 3.14
CA HIS A 51 7.41 -13.23 2.55
C HIS A 51 8.20 -14.23 1.69
N ALA A 52 9.14 -13.76 0.86
CA ALA A 52 9.99 -14.64 0.05
C ALA A 52 10.83 -15.58 0.93
N GLU A 53 11.44 -15.09 2.00
CA GLU A 53 12.18 -15.90 2.97
C GLU A 53 11.31 -17.01 3.56
N ASN A 54 10.11 -16.67 4.04
CA ASN A 54 9.17 -17.67 4.57
C ASN A 54 8.79 -18.75 3.55
N GLN A 55 8.61 -18.38 2.28
CA GLN A 55 8.32 -19.35 1.22
C GLN A 55 9.53 -20.24 0.92
N LEU A 56 10.72 -19.63 0.87
CA LEU A 56 11.98 -20.36 0.68
C LEU A 56 12.24 -21.29 1.87
N GLU A 57 11.93 -20.91 3.10
CA GLU A 57 12.09 -21.76 4.29
C GLU A 57 11.18 -23.01 4.26
N LYS A 58 9.98 -22.86 3.72
CA LYS A 58 8.99 -23.94 3.59
C LYS A 58 9.21 -24.83 2.37
N ALA A 59 10.05 -24.43 1.43
CA ALA A 59 10.29 -25.20 0.23
C ALA A 59 10.96 -26.54 0.55
N GLU A 60 10.29 -27.66 0.25
CA GLU A 60 10.75 -29.02 0.58
C GLU A 60 12.04 -29.43 -0.14
N HIS A 61 12.36 -28.77 -1.26
CA HIS A 61 13.51 -29.09 -2.08
C HIS A 61 14.61 -28.03 -1.95
N HIS A 62 15.86 -28.48 -1.90
CA HIS A 62 17.02 -27.59 -1.85
C HIS A 62 17.36 -26.95 -3.21
N PHE A 63 16.68 -27.36 -4.29
CA PHE A 63 16.87 -26.88 -5.66
C PHE A 63 18.36 -26.71 -6.03
N GLY A 64 19.18 -27.73 -5.77
CA GLY A 64 20.63 -27.68 -6.07
C GLY A 64 21.44 -26.65 -5.27
N GLY A 65 20.94 -26.21 -4.11
CA GLY A 65 21.57 -25.17 -3.28
C GLY A 65 21.10 -23.75 -3.59
N HIS A 66 20.34 -23.55 -4.68
CA HIS A 66 19.81 -22.24 -5.05
C HIS A 66 18.83 -21.68 -4.02
N ARG A 67 18.09 -22.55 -3.31
CA ARG A 67 17.22 -22.15 -2.20
C ARG A 67 17.99 -21.41 -1.10
N ALA A 68 19.08 -22.03 -0.63
CA ALA A 68 19.89 -21.48 0.44
C ALA A 68 20.55 -20.16 0.02
N LYS A 69 21.07 -20.10 -1.22
CA LYS A 69 21.62 -18.87 -1.79
C LYS A 69 20.57 -17.76 -1.93
N ALA A 70 19.36 -18.07 -2.36
CA ALA A 70 18.28 -17.09 -2.44
C ALA A 70 17.89 -16.54 -1.06
N LEU A 71 17.86 -17.40 -0.04
CA LEU A 71 17.56 -17.00 1.33
C LEU A 71 18.66 -16.10 1.92
N GLU A 72 19.93 -16.39 1.64
CA GLU A 72 21.05 -15.52 2.02
C GLU A 72 20.94 -14.13 1.37
N LEU A 73 20.70 -14.09 0.05
CA LEU A 73 20.56 -12.85 -0.71
C LEU A 73 19.35 -12.02 -0.23
N ALA A 74 18.24 -12.68 0.10
CA ALA A 74 17.05 -12.00 0.63
C ALA A 74 17.35 -11.32 1.98
N LYS A 75 18.07 -12.00 2.87
CA LYS A 75 18.49 -11.45 4.17
C LYS A 75 19.46 -10.28 4.01
N GLN A 76 20.42 -10.39 3.09
CA GLN A 76 21.33 -9.28 2.77
C GLN A 76 20.54 -8.07 2.25
N ALA A 77 19.61 -8.27 1.33
CA ALA A 77 18.75 -7.19 0.83
C ALA A 77 17.91 -6.57 1.95
N GLU A 78 17.40 -7.34 2.92
CA GLU A 78 16.69 -6.79 4.07
C GLU A 78 17.59 -5.87 4.92
N GLN A 79 18.86 -6.23 5.12
CA GLN A 79 19.82 -5.40 5.84
C GLN A 79 20.07 -4.07 5.11
N GLU A 80 20.33 -4.12 3.80
CA GLU A 80 20.52 -2.91 2.98
C GLU A 80 19.30 -1.98 3.03
N LEU A 81 18.08 -2.53 3.01
CA LEU A 81 16.87 -1.72 3.15
C LEU A 81 16.77 -1.06 4.53
N LYS A 82 17.20 -1.73 5.61
CA LYS A 82 17.23 -1.11 6.95
C LYS A 82 18.24 0.02 7.02
N GLU A 83 19.43 -0.17 6.45
CA GLU A 83 20.45 0.86 6.37
C GLU A 83 19.99 2.04 5.51
N ALA A 84 19.30 1.78 4.40
CA ALA A 84 18.72 2.82 3.56
C ALA A 84 17.67 3.65 4.32
N VAL A 85 16.82 3.03 5.14
CA VAL A 85 15.87 3.77 6.01
C VAL A 85 16.63 4.58 7.05
N ALA A 86 17.60 4.00 7.73
CA ALA A 86 18.39 4.70 8.74
C ALA A 86 19.14 5.91 8.16
N TRP A 87 19.74 5.74 6.98
CA TRP A 87 20.39 6.81 6.24
C TRP A 87 19.40 7.90 5.84
N ALA A 88 18.22 7.51 5.35
CA ALA A 88 17.20 8.45 4.92
C ALA A 88 16.58 9.23 6.08
N ASP A 89 16.48 8.63 7.25
CA ASP A 89 16.07 9.30 8.47
C ASP A 89 17.14 10.26 9.00
N ALA A 90 18.42 9.94 8.80
CA ALA A 90 19.54 10.82 9.13
C ALA A 90 19.73 12.00 8.15
N HIS A 91 19.29 11.87 6.89
CA HIS A 91 19.46 12.90 5.84
C HIS A 91 18.12 13.38 5.24
N PRO A 92 17.21 13.98 6.04
CA PRO A 92 15.90 14.39 5.54
C PRO A 92 15.98 15.53 4.50
N GLU A 93 16.99 16.40 4.56
CA GLU A 93 17.18 17.52 3.63
C GLU A 93 17.52 17.11 2.18
N GLU A 94 18.26 16.02 1.99
CA GLU A 94 18.62 15.50 0.65
C GLU A 94 17.35 15.07 -0.12
N PHE A 95 16.39 14.44 0.57
CA PHE A 95 15.09 14.08 -0.01
C PHE A 95 14.25 15.30 -0.40
N ARG A 96 14.33 16.39 0.39
CA ARG A 96 13.58 17.62 0.11
C ARG A 96 14.13 18.35 -1.12
N LYS A 97 15.45 18.50 -1.18
CA LYS A 97 16.15 19.18 -2.29
C LYS A 97 15.93 18.49 -3.65
N GLY A 98 15.80 17.17 -3.67
CA GLY A 98 15.44 16.41 -4.88
C GLY A 98 14.01 16.69 -5.38
N ALA A 99 13.05 16.90 -4.47
CA ALA A 99 11.67 17.24 -4.82
C ALA A 99 11.54 18.64 -5.42
N ASP A 100 12.29 19.61 -4.89
CA ASP A 100 12.34 20.97 -5.40
C ASP A 100 12.94 21.02 -6.83
N LYS A 101 14.02 20.27 -7.09
CA LYS A 101 14.64 20.20 -8.43
C LYS A 101 13.73 19.61 -9.50
N LYS A 102 12.96 18.55 -9.19
CA LYS A 102 12.00 17.98 -10.15
C LYS A 102 10.89 18.96 -10.55
N THR A 103 10.54 19.88 -9.66
CA THR A 103 9.49 20.87 -9.91
C THR A 103 9.99 21.99 -10.82
N SER A 104 11.27 22.37 -10.73
CA SER A 104 11.88 23.41 -11.58
C SER A 104 12.22 22.95 -13.00
N GLU A 105 12.42 21.66 -13.25
CA GLU A 105 12.76 21.15 -14.60
C GLU A 105 11.52 20.94 -15.49
N LYS A 106 10.32 21.02 -14.91
CA LYS A 106 9.04 20.84 -15.61
C LYS A 106 8.39 22.16 -16.06
N LYS A 107 9.08 23.29 -15.90
CA LYS A 107 8.59 24.64 -16.21
C LYS A 107 9.40 25.26 -17.34
#